data_AF-A0A1H0CV01-F1
#
_entry.id   AF-A0A1H0CV01-F1
#
_cell.length_a   1.000
_cell.length_b   1.000
_cell.length_c   1.000
_cell.angle_alpha   90.00
_cell.angle_beta   90.00
_cell.angle_gamma   90.00
#
_symmetry.space_group_name_H-M   'P 1'
#
loop_
_entity.id
_entity.type
_entity.pdbx_description
1 polymer ?
#
loop_
_entity_poly.entity_id
_entity_poly.type
_entity_poly.pdbx_seq_one_letter_code
_entity_poly.pdbx_strand_id
1 'polypeptide(L)'
;MTTQFAGLDFGTTNSTLALASHDGGEPRLLRLEGDNRTIPTALFFSLEDGETYFGRKAIHEYVDGAEGRFMRAVKSILGTSLMRETTQVGRERLSFETVIGRFLAHLRGKLEESGAEADHVVLGRPVRFVDEDDEADRAAQGQLEAAARAQGFRHVEFQFEPVAAALFFERGLNHESLALVVDVGGGTSDVSILRLGPERARRLDRADDILATGGVHVGGTDFDRLLNIARIQPLLGLNTFTADGKRLMPVWYFNDLATWHRVNTLYTPKNLADVRGLVKEAAEPDKLRRLEHVLAHRSGHRLAGAAERAKIALTDSDSAPIVVSEPGLEIATQASRDGFEQVTRELVERIDRAIADALETAGLSADAIDTVILTGGGAQVPAVAAAAARPFPEARIARSDAFGSVGLGLGLDAARRFS
;
A
#
# COMPACT_ATOMS: atom_id res chain seq x y z
N MET A 1 -32.28 6.06 16.01
CA MET A 1 -31.33 5.68 14.96
C MET A 1 -30.38 4.68 15.60
N THR A 2 -30.11 3.53 14.98
CA THR A 2 -29.08 2.62 15.50
C THR A 2 -27.73 3.31 15.35
N THR A 3 -26.96 3.42 16.44
CA THR A 3 -25.61 3.96 16.41
C THR A 3 -24.74 3.11 15.49
N GLN A 4 -24.02 3.75 14.56
CA GLN A 4 -23.10 3.09 13.64
C GLN A 4 -21.67 3.51 13.96
N PHE A 5 -20.76 2.54 13.97
CA PHE A 5 -19.34 2.75 14.27
C PHE A 5 -18.48 2.53 13.04
N ALA A 6 -17.35 3.24 12.99
CA ALA A 6 -16.48 3.27 11.82
C ALA A 6 -15.27 2.35 11.95
N GLY A 7 -15.04 1.56 10.91
CA GLY A 7 -13.76 0.92 10.63
C GLY A 7 -13.05 1.65 9.50
N LEU A 8 -11.81 2.06 9.70
CA LEU A 8 -11.02 2.78 8.70
C LEU A 8 -9.76 1.98 8.38
N ASP A 9 -9.69 1.49 7.15
CA ASP A 9 -8.47 0.91 6.58
C ASP A 9 -7.68 2.02 5.89
N PHE A 10 -6.65 2.52 6.57
CA PHE A 10 -5.71 3.47 5.98
C PHE A 10 -4.59 2.67 5.28
N GLY A 11 -4.87 2.16 4.09
CA GLY A 11 -3.90 1.38 3.32
C GLY A 11 -2.85 2.22 2.59
N THR A 12 -1.73 1.59 2.20
CA THR A 12 -0.62 2.25 1.47
C THR A 12 -1.05 2.74 0.09
N THR A 13 -1.90 1.98 -0.60
CA THR A 13 -2.33 2.26 -1.97
C THR A 13 -3.75 2.80 -2.04
N ASN A 14 -4.67 2.17 -1.31
CA ASN A 14 -6.08 2.56 -1.23
C ASN A 14 -6.48 2.56 0.24
N SER A 15 -7.48 3.38 0.58
CA SER A 15 -8.15 3.37 1.87
C SER A 15 -9.63 3.06 1.70
N THR A 16 -10.23 2.49 2.75
CA THR A 16 -11.67 2.26 2.84
C THR A 16 -12.22 2.71 4.18
N LEU A 17 -13.52 2.97 4.20
CA LEU A 17 -14.25 3.34 5.40
C LEU A 17 -15.52 2.51 5.44
N ALA A 18 -15.71 1.72 6.49
CA ALA A 18 -16.88 0.90 6.69
C ALA A 18 -17.68 1.37 7.90
N LEU A 19 -18.99 1.14 7.83
CA LEU A 19 -19.90 1.33 8.94
C LEU A 19 -20.56 0.01 9.28
N ALA A 20 -20.63 -0.29 10.58
CA ALA A 20 -21.41 -1.40 11.10
C ALA A 20 -22.19 -0.96 12.34
N SER A 21 -23.28 -1.67 12.60
CA SER A 21 -24.18 -1.44 13.72
C SER A 21 -24.10 -2.63 14.69
N HIS A 22 -24.30 -2.40 15.98
CA HIS A 22 -24.25 -3.48 16.98
C HIS A 22 -25.49 -4.40 16.95
N ASP A 23 -26.56 -4.02 16.27
CA ASP A 23 -27.79 -4.82 16.12
C ASP A 23 -27.65 -6.00 15.13
N GLY A 24 -26.44 -6.28 14.65
CA GLY A 24 -26.15 -7.39 13.75
C GLY A 24 -26.49 -7.09 12.28
N GLY A 25 -26.74 -5.82 11.94
CA GLY A 25 -26.89 -5.39 10.55
C GLY A 25 -25.66 -5.67 9.68
N GLU A 26 -25.88 -5.81 8.37
CA GLU A 26 -24.79 -5.98 7.40
C GLU A 26 -23.84 -4.78 7.42
N PRO A 27 -22.52 -4.98 7.63
CA PRO A 27 -21.55 -3.91 7.51
C PRO A 27 -21.51 -3.43 6.07
N ARG A 28 -21.28 -2.13 5.87
CA ARG A 28 -21.25 -1.53 4.54
C ARG A 28 -20.07 -0.58 4.37
N LEU A 29 -19.42 -0.65 3.22
CA LEU A 29 -18.45 0.36 2.81
C LEU A 29 -19.17 1.66 2.46
N LEU A 30 -18.62 2.78 2.90
CA LEU A 30 -19.03 4.11 2.48
C LEU A 30 -18.54 4.39 1.06
N ARG A 31 -19.31 5.21 0.33
CA ARG A 31 -18.89 5.75 -0.96
C ARG A 31 -17.99 6.94 -0.68
N LEU A 32 -16.72 6.85 -1.09
CA LEU A 32 -15.71 7.87 -0.80
C LEU A 32 -15.51 8.81 -1.99
N GLU A 33 -15.65 8.30 -3.23
CA GLU A 33 -15.49 9.08 -4.46
C GLU A 33 -16.58 8.75 -5.49
N GLY A 34 -17.69 9.49 -5.47
CA GLY A 34 -18.85 9.22 -6.33
C GLY A 34 -19.48 7.87 -5.98
N ASP A 35 -19.45 6.91 -6.92
CA ASP A 35 -19.90 5.53 -6.67
C ASP A 35 -18.79 4.61 -6.12
N ASN A 36 -17.54 5.07 -6.07
CA ASN A 36 -16.43 4.26 -5.61
C ASN A 36 -16.41 4.13 -4.09
N ARG A 37 -16.27 2.88 -3.61
CA ARG A 37 -16.18 2.52 -2.18
C ARG A 37 -14.76 2.56 -1.63
N THR A 38 -13.77 2.70 -2.50
CA THR A 38 -12.36 2.86 -2.18
C THR A 38 -11.90 4.25 -2.59
N ILE A 39 -10.87 4.77 -1.94
CA ILE A 39 -10.17 5.99 -2.34
C ILE A 39 -8.67 5.72 -2.39
N PRO A 40 -7.95 6.06 -3.48
CA PRO A 40 -6.50 5.97 -3.49
C PRO A 40 -5.88 6.82 -2.37
N THR A 41 -4.87 6.30 -1.70
CA THR A 41 -4.12 7.01 -0.66
C THR A 41 -3.14 7.99 -1.32
N ALA A 42 -3.71 9.01 -1.96
CA ALA A 42 -3.02 9.99 -2.77
C ALA A 42 -3.49 11.41 -2.44
N LEU A 43 -2.54 12.35 -2.45
CA LEU A 43 -2.77 13.77 -2.26
C LEU A 43 -2.09 14.55 -3.38
N PHE A 44 -2.73 15.61 -3.86
CA PHE A 44 -2.13 16.55 -4.78
C PHE A 44 -2.33 17.95 -4.24
N PHE A 45 -1.23 18.63 -3.95
CA PHE A 45 -1.24 20.02 -3.51
C PHE A 45 -1.04 20.89 -4.74
N SER A 46 -2.13 21.53 -5.19
CA SER A 46 -2.13 22.38 -6.37
C SER A 46 -1.50 23.73 -6.05
N LEU A 47 -0.63 24.20 -6.94
CA LEU A 47 -0.03 25.53 -6.90
C LEU A 47 -0.84 26.54 -7.72
N GLU A 48 -1.78 26.07 -8.55
CA GLU A 48 -2.59 26.91 -9.42
C GLU A 48 -3.71 27.61 -8.65
N ASP A 49 -4.39 26.87 -7.79
CA ASP A 49 -5.51 27.34 -6.96
C ASP A 49 -5.22 27.30 -5.44
N GLY A 50 -4.13 26.65 -5.02
CA GLY A 50 -3.77 26.50 -3.60
C GLY A 50 -4.53 25.42 -2.85
N GLU A 51 -5.38 24.64 -3.54
CA GLU A 51 -6.21 23.60 -2.94
C GLU A 51 -5.45 22.27 -2.76
N THR A 52 -5.99 21.42 -1.88
CA THR A 52 -5.52 20.02 -1.75
C THR A 52 -6.58 19.07 -2.31
N TYR A 53 -6.18 18.29 -3.30
CA TYR A 53 -6.99 17.24 -3.89
C TYR A 53 -6.60 15.87 -3.30
N PHE A 54 -7.57 14.97 -3.23
CA PHE A 54 -7.43 13.64 -2.63
C PHE A 54 -7.83 12.56 -3.64
N GLY A 55 -7.35 11.33 -3.43
CA GLY A 55 -7.87 10.16 -4.13
C GLY A 55 -7.60 10.14 -5.64
N ARG A 56 -8.59 9.70 -6.41
CA ARG A 56 -8.57 9.69 -7.87
C ARG A 56 -8.48 11.10 -8.44
N LYS A 57 -9.08 12.10 -7.78
CA LYS A 57 -8.93 13.50 -8.20
C LYS A 57 -7.48 13.95 -8.10
N ALA A 58 -6.79 13.63 -7.00
CA ALA A 58 -5.35 13.92 -6.87
C ALA A 58 -4.50 13.28 -7.99
N ILE A 59 -4.82 12.05 -8.37
CA ILE A 59 -4.14 11.36 -9.47
C ILE A 59 -4.43 12.04 -10.81
N HIS A 60 -5.68 12.43 -11.04
CA HIS A 60 -6.10 13.11 -12.26
C HIS A 60 -5.36 14.44 -12.46
N GLU A 61 -5.36 15.33 -11.48
CA GLU A 61 -4.64 16.61 -11.55
C GLU A 61 -3.15 16.42 -11.88
N TYR A 62 -2.51 15.42 -11.26
CA TYR A 62 -1.11 15.09 -11.54
C TYR A 62 -0.87 14.58 -12.98
N VAL A 63 -1.77 13.72 -13.48
CA VAL A 63 -1.68 13.14 -14.84
C VAL A 63 -2.00 14.17 -15.91
N ASP A 64 -2.89 15.11 -15.63
CA ASP A 64 -3.22 16.22 -16.54
C ASP A 64 -2.11 17.27 -16.58
N GLY A 65 -1.16 17.20 -15.64
CA GLY A 65 0.06 18.01 -15.64
C GLY A 65 -0.12 19.34 -14.92
N ALA A 66 -1.12 19.46 -14.05
CA ALA A 66 -1.32 20.63 -13.20
C ALA A 66 -0.04 20.92 -12.39
N GLU A 67 0.24 22.19 -12.16
CA GLU A 67 1.38 22.58 -11.34
C GLU A 67 1.11 22.25 -9.88
N GLY A 68 1.91 21.33 -9.32
CA GLY A 68 1.67 20.90 -7.95
C GLY A 68 2.68 19.93 -7.37
N ARG A 69 2.34 19.43 -6.19
CA ARG A 69 3.07 18.38 -5.49
C ARG A 69 2.15 17.18 -5.30
N PHE A 70 2.43 16.10 -6.02
CA PHE A 70 1.75 14.81 -5.86
C PHE A 70 2.43 13.98 -4.76
N MET A 71 1.65 13.30 -3.92
CA MET A 71 2.13 12.38 -2.89
C MET A 71 1.28 11.11 -2.85
N ARG A 72 1.93 9.95 -2.69
CA ARG A 72 1.30 8.63 -2.59
C ARG A 72 2.17 7.71 -1.72
N ALA A 73 1.59 6.61 -1.24
CA ALA A 73 2.28 5.62 -0.40
C ALA A 73 2.79 6.22 0.92
N VAL A 74 2.08 7.21 1.45
CA VAL A 74 2.48 7.93 2.67
C VAL A 74 2.40 7.07 3.93
N LYS A 75 1.61 5.98 3.92
CA LYS A 75 1.58 5.00 5.03
C LYS A 75 2.95 4.34 5.25
N SER A 76 3.69 4.05 4.18
CA SER A 76 5.03 3.43 4.24
C SER A 76 6.09 4.31 4.90
N ILE A 77 5.76 5.57 5.20
CA ILE A 77 6.64 6.51 5.89
C ILE A 77 6.57 6.30 7.41
N LEU A 78 5.45 5.79 7.95
CA LEU A 78 5.26 5.54 9.38
C LEU A 78 6.41 4.70 9.96
N GLY A 79 6.93 5.08 11.13
CA GLY A 79 8.06 4.41 11.78
C GLY A 79 9.44 4.73 11.20
N THR A 80 9.53 5.41 10.05
CA THR A 80 10.80 5.79 9.43
C THR A 80 11.27 7.19 9.87
N SER A 81 12.56 7.50 9.63
CA SER A 81 13.12 8.84 9.87
C SER A 81 12.43 9.93 9.04
N LEU A 82 11.87 9.57 7.88
CA LEU A 82 11.16 10.49 6.99
C LEU A 82 9.92 11.11 7.64
N MET A 83 9.31 10.48 8.65
CA MET A 83 8.13 11.07 9.33
C MET A 83 8.39 12.46 9.91
N ARG A 84 9.63 12.71 10.35
CA ARG A 84 10.06 13.99 10.94
C ARG A 84 10.55 14.98 9.90
N GLU A 85 10.73 14.54 8.65
CA GLU A 85 11.13 15.41 7.57
C GLU A 85 9.97 16.26 7.06
N THR A 86 10.33 17.31 6.32
CA THR A 86 9.36 18.21 5.70
C THR A 86 9.57 18.29 4.20
N THR A 87 8.47 18.37 3.47
CA THR A 87 8.46 18.59 2.02
C THR A 87 7.97 20.00 1.72
N GLN A 88 8.58 20.62 0.72
CA GLN A 88 8.13 21.91 0.21
C GLN A 88 6.83 21.73 -0.59
N VAL A 89 5.80 22.50 -0.24
CA VAL A 89 4.52 22.61 -0.95
C VAL A 89 4.22 24.09 -1.13
N GLY A 90 4.42 24.60 -2.33
CA GLY A 90 4.33 26.04 -2.60
C GLY A 90 5.31 26.82 -1.73
N ARG A 91 4.80 27.69 -0.86
CA ARG A 91 5.61 28.47 0.11
C ARG A 91 5.75 27.78 1.46
N GLU A 92 4.98 26.74 1.74
CA GLU A 92 4.94 26.06 3.03
C GLU A 92 5.87 24.85 3.07
N ARG A 93 6.35 24.53 4.27
CA ARG A 93 7.00 23.25 4.57
C ARG A 93 6.05 22.41 5.38
N LEU A 94 5.58 21.31 4.81
CA LEU A 94 4.67 20.38 5.47
C LEU A 94 5.43 19.16 5.96
N SER A 95 5.21 18.76 7.22
CA SER A 95 5.67 17.46 7.72
C SER A 95 4.81 16.34 7.11
N PHE A 96 5.36 15.13 7.03
CA PHE A 96 4.60 13.97 6.58
C PHE A 96 3.46 13.61 7.54
N GLU A 97 3.62 13.88 8.83
CA GLU A 97 2.54 13.78 9.82
C GLU A 97 1.34 14.66 9.46
N THR A 98 1.59 15.92 9.07
CA THR A 98 0.51 16.83 8.61
C THR A 98 -0.13 16.34 7.32
N VAL A 99 0.64 15.75 6.40
CA VAL A 99 0.12 15.17 5.15
C VAL A 99 -0.83 14.01 5.46
N ILE A 100 -0.45 13.09 6.34
CA ILE A 100 -1.31 11.98 6.79
C ILE A 100 -2.56 12.55 7.50
N GLY A 101 -2.38 13.52 8.39
CA GLY A 101 -3.49 14.20 9.07
C GLY A 101 -4.51 14.81 8.11
N ARG A 102 -4.07 15.50 7.05
CA ARG A 102 -4.98 16.05 6.02
C ARG A 102 -5.78 14.96 5.32
N PHE A 103 -5.17 13.80 5.04
CA PHE A 103 -5.88 12.67 4.43
C PHE A 103 -6.93 12.07 5.39
N LEU A 104 -6.57 11.88 6.67
CA LEU A 104 -7.50 11.40 7.70
C LEU A 104 -8.65 12.39 7.93
N ALA A 105 -8.38 13.69 7.89
CA ALA A 105 -9.41 14.73 7.99
C ALA A 105 -10.41 14.63 6.83
N HIS A 106 -9.93 14.39 5.61
CA HIS A 106 -10.79 14.17 4.46
C HIS A 106 -11.71 12.94 4.65
N LEU A 107 -11.17 11.82 5.13
CA LEU A 107 -11.96 10.62 5.43
C LEU A 107 -12.96 10.85 6.57
N ARG A 108 -12.57 11.60 7.60
CA ARG A 108 -13.47 11.99 8.69
C ARG A 108 -14.62 12.85 8.19
N GLY A 109 -14.38 13.78 7.27
CA GLY A 109 -15.45 14.54 6.61
C GLY A 109 -16.45 13.63 5.89
N LYS A 110 -15.96 12.57 5.21
CA LYS A 110 -16.84 11.55 4.60
C LYS A 110 -17.65 10.75 5.62
N LEU A 111 -17.07 10.51 6.79
CA LEU A 111 -17.78 9.88 7.91
C LEU A 111 -18.90 10.78 8.44
N GLU A 112 -18.62 12.07 8.65
CA GLU A 112 -19.60 13.07 9.11
C GLU A 112 -20.74 13.27 8.09
N GLU A 113 -20.42 13.35 6.79
CA GLU A 113 -21.40 13.43 5.70
C GLU A 113 -22.38 12.22 5.69
N SER A 114 -21.94 11.07 6.20
CA SER A 114 -22.76 9.86 6.28
C SER A 114 -23.75 9.83 7.45
N GLY A 115 -23.61 10.76 8.41
CA GLY A 115 -24.43 10.83 9.62
C GLY A 115 -24.05 9.84 10.73
N ALA A 116 -22.93 9.13 10.60
CA ALA A 116 -22.41 8.22 11.62
C ALA A 116 -21.61 8.95 12.71
N GLU A 117 -21.32 8.26 13.82
CA GLU A 117 -20.49 8.80 14.88
C GLU A 117 -19.03 8.90 14.42
N ALA A 118 -18.52 10.12 14.31
CA ALA A 118 -17.22 10.39 13.71
C ALA A 118 -16.05 10.56 14.72
N ASP A 119 -16.31 10.29 15.99
CA ASP A 119 -15.33 10.37 17.07
C ASP A 119 -14.76 9.01 17.46
N HIS A 120 -15.45 7.91 17.14
CA HIS A 120 -15.01 6.53 17.36
C HIS A 120 -14.53 5.89 16.05
N VAL A 121 -13.35 5.27 16.07
CA VAL A 121 -12.81 4.55 14.91
C VAL A 121 -11.93 3.37 15.33
N VAL A 122 -12.11 2.23 14.65
CA VAL A 122 -11.10 1.17 14.63
C VAL A 122 -10.24 1.35 13.37
N LEU A 123 -8.95 1.59 13.57
CA LEU A 123 -7.96 1.70 12.49
C LEU A 123 -7.33 0.34 12.18
N GLY A 124 -7.25 0.02 10.90
CA GLY A 124 -6.45 -1.11 10.42
C GLY A 124 -4.95 -0.82 10.59
N ARG A 125 -4.21 -1.82 11.05
CA ARG A 125 -2.74 -1.84 11.00
C ARG A 125 -2.22 -3.17 10.44
N PRO A 126 -1.06 -3.18 9.76
CA PRO A 126 -0.36 -4.43 9.49
C PRO A 126 0.04 -5.12 10.80
N VAL A 127 0.39 -6.40 10.74
CA VAL A 127 0.98 -7.12 11.87
C VAL A 127 2.27 -6.41 12.28
N ARG A 128 3.08 -5.98 11.29
CA ARG A 128 4.27 -5.15 11.48
C ARG A 128 4.24 -3.92 10.57
N PHE A 129 4.32 -2.73 11.14
CA PHE A 129 4.67 -1.52 10.39
C PHE A 129 6.16 -1.52 10.03
N VAL A 130 7.00 -1.95 10.98
CA VAL A 130 8.47 -2.01 10.83
C VAL A 130 8.97 -3.40 11.23
N ASP A 131 9.72 -4.02 10.32
CA ASP A 131 10.33 -5.34 10.53
C ASP A 131 11.47 -5.25 11.56
N GLU A 132 11.62 -6.28 12.40
CA GLU A 132 12.75 -6.47 13.34
C GLU A 132 13.04 -5.33 14.36
N ASP A 133 12.16 -4.32 14.47
CA ASP A 133 12.27 -3.23 15.43
C ASP A 133 10.92 -2.94 16.12
N ASP A 134 10.75 -3.46 17.33
CA ASP A 134 9.52 -3.33 18.12
C ASP A 134 9.31 -1.91 18.71
N GLU A 135 10.37 -1.10 18.81
CA GLU A 135 10.25 0.30 19.21
C GLU A 135 9.74 1.14 18.05
N ALA A 136 10.31 0.97 16.86
CA ALA A 136 9.87 1.63 15.65
C ALA A 136 8.45 1.22 15.25
N ASP A 137 8.07 -0.05 15.43
CA ASP A 137 6.70 -0.53 15.17
C ASP A 137 5.67 0.17 16.07
N ARG A 138 5.93 0.23 17.38
CA ARG A 138 5.07 0.96 18.33
C ARG A 138 5.03 2.45 18.03
N ALA A 139 6.16 3.03 17.63
CA ALA A 139 6.21 4.43 17.21
C ALA A 139 5.38 4.68 15.95
N ALA A 140 5.38 3.77 14.97
CA ALA A 140 4.57 3.86 13.76
C ALA A 140 3.06 3.86 14.07
N GLN A 141 2.60 2.94 14.93
CA GLN A 141 1.21 2.94 15.39
C GLN A 141 0.87 4.24 16.14
N GLY A 142 1.74 4.67 17.06
CA GLY A 142 1.53 5.89 17.84
C GLY A 142 1.47 7.15 16.98
N GLN A 143 2.25 7.22 15.89
CA GLN A 143 2.19 8.31 14.91
C GLN A 143 0.84 8.35 14.18
N LEU A 144 0.34 7.18 13.75
CA LEU A 144 -0.97 7.10 13.09
C LEU A 144 -2.11 7.45 14.06
N GLU A 145 -2.02 7.00 15.31
CA GLU A 145 -2.96 7.35 16.37
C GLU A 145 -2.97 8.86 16.65
N ALA A 146 -1.79 9.46 16.80
CA ALA A 146 -1.64 10.90 17.03
C ALA A 146 -2.22 11.71 15.87
N ALA A 147 -1.94 11.31 14.63
CA ALA A 147 -2.51 11.95 13.44
C ALA A 147 -4.04 11.86 13.41
N ALA A 148 -4.62 10.71 13.75
CA ALA A 148 -6.07 10.53 13.83
C ALA A 148 -6.70 11.38 14.94
N ARG A 149 -6.12 11.35 16.16
CA ARG A 149 -6.59 12.15 17.30
C ARG A 149 -6.55 13.64 17.00
N ALA A 150 -5.50 14.12 16.31
CA ALA A 150 -5.39 15.51 15.89
C ALA A 150 -6.52 15.95 14.93
N GLN A 151 -7.16 15.03 14.21
CA GLN A 151 -8.30 15.33 13.33
C GLN A 151 -9.66 15.20 14.02
N GLY A 152 -9.70 14.83 15.30
CA GLY A 152 -10.94 14.76 16.08
C GLY A 152 -11.51 13.35 16.30
N PHE A 153 -10.77 12.29 15.96
CA PHE A 153 -11.09 10.94 16.42
C PHE A 153 -10.72 10.81 17.91
N ARG A 154 -11.71 10.80 18.81
CA ARG A 154 -11.52 10.77 20.27
C ARG A 154 -11.21 9.38 20.80
N HIS A 155 -11.85 8.36 20.21
CA HIS A 155 -11.75 6.97 20.61
C HIS A 155 -11.15 6.19 19.45
N VAL A 156 -9.85 5.95 19.52
CA VAL A 156 -9.07 5.28 18.47
C VAL A 156 -8.63 3.93 19.01
N GLU A 157 -9.04 2.88 18.31
CA GLU A 157 -8.65 1.50 18.56
C GLU A 157 -7.93 0.94 17.33
N PHE A 158 -7.12 -0.11 17.50
CA PHE A 158 -6.44 -0.77 16.39
C PHE A 158 -6.82 -2.25 16.27
N GLN A 159 -6.79 -2.73 15.03
CA GLN A 159 -6.97 -4.14 14.69
C GLN A 159 -6.01 -4.52 13.56
N PHE A 160 -5.47 -5.74 13.63
CA PHE A 160 -4.66 -6.27 12.54
C PHE A 160 -5.50 -6.46 11.28
N GLU A 161 -5.01 -5.96 10.15
CA GLU A 161 -5.64 -6.07 8.84
C GLU A 161 -6.01 -7.53 8.47
N PRO A 162 -5.12 -8.53 8.60
CA PRO A 162 -5.49 -9.92 8.32
C PRO A 162 -6.56 -10.47 9.28
N VAL A 163 -6.56 -10.04 10.55
CA VAL A 163 -7.59 -10.44 11.52
C VAL A 163 -8.93 -9.83 11.14
N ALA A 164 -8.97 -8.54 10.77
CA ALA A 164 -10.19 -7.90 10.28
C ALA A 164 -10.77 -8.62 9.06
N ALA A 165 -9.93 -8.97 8.07
CA ALA A 165 -10.37 -9.74 6.92
C ALA A 165 -10.97 -11.11 7.33
N ALA A 166 -10.36 -11.79 8.30
CA ALA A 166 -10.85 -13.05 8.85
C ALA A 166 -12.23 -12.89 9.52
N LEU A 167 -12.43 -11.84 10.33
CA LEU A 167 -13.69 -11.55 11.02
C LEU A 167 -14.84 -11.32 10.03
N PHE A 168 -14.56 -10.65 8.91
CA PHE A 168 -15.58 -10.48 7.86
C PHE A 168 -15.91 -11.81 7.18
N PHE A 169 -14.89 -12.62 6.84
CA PHE A 169 -15.08 -13.93 6.23
C PHE A 169 -15.87 -14.90 7.12
N GLU A 170 -15.64 -14.86 8.43
CA GLU A 170 -16.28 -15.72 9.42
C GLU A 170 -17.81 -15.65 9.39
N ARG A 171 -18.40 -14.51 9.01
CA ARG A 171 -19.88 -14.36 8.91
C ARG A 171 -20.51 -15.30 7.88
N GLY A 172 -19.74 -15.78 6.91
CA GLY A 172 -20.18 -16.76 5.92
C GLY A 172 -20.02 -18.22 6.35
N LEU A 173 -19.43 -18.49 7.52
CA LEU A 173 -19.17 -19.85 8.00
C LEU A 173 -20.35 -20.40 8.81
N ASN A 174 -20.56 -21.71 8.68
CA ASN A 174 -21.56 -22.47 9.44
C ASN A 174 -20.94 -23.55 10.34
N HIS A 175 -19.62 -23.70 10.32
CA HIS A 175 -18.84 -24.61 11.16
C HIS A 175 -17.53 -23.93 11.56
N GLU A 176 -16.80 -24.54 12.51
CA GLU A 176 -15.45 -24.10 12.83
C GLU A 176 -14.51 -24.39 11.65
N SER A 177 -13.62 -23.45 11.33
CA SER A 177 -12.62 -23.58 10.28
C SER A 177 -11.30 -22.96 10.74
N LEU A 178 -10.20 -23.68 10.52
CA LEU A 178 -8.86 -23.17 10.71
C LEU A 178 -8.42 -22.44 9.43
N ALA A 179 -8.27 -21.12 9.53
CA ALA A 179 -8.01 -20.26 8.38
C ALA A 179 -6.60 -19.65 8.44
N LEU A 180 -5.88 -19.73 7.33
CA LEU A 180 -4.72 -18.91 7.05
C LEU A 180 -5.16 -17.67 6.28
N VAL A 181 -4.91 -16.47 6.80
CA VAL A 181 -5.08 -15.22 6.06
C VAL A 181 -3.72 -14.77 5.57
N VAL A 182 -3.63 -14.50 4.27
CA VAL A 182 -2.47 -13.88 3.62
C VAL A 182 -2.93 -12.56 3.02
N ASP A 183 -2.57 -11.46 3.69
CA ASP A 183 -2.88 -10.09 3.27
C ASP A 183 -1.66 -9.47 2.61
N VAL A 184 -1.71 -9.28 1.30
CA VAL A 184 -0.61 -8.65 0.56
C VAL A 184 -1.06 -7.28 0.09
N GLY A 185 -0.79 -6.29 0.94
CA GLY A 185 -1.15 -4.89 0.75
C GLY A 185 -0.17 -4.14 -0.17
N GLY A 186 -0.23 -2.81 -0.11
CA GLY A 186 0.66 -1.96 -0.90
C GLY A 186 2.09 -1.87 -0.35
N GLY A 187 2.28 -2.01 0.97
CA GLY A 187 3.59 -1.87 1.62
C GLY A 187 4.00 -3.04 2.52
N THR A 188 3.06 -3.90 2.92
CA THR A 188 3.32 -5.04 3.80
C THR A 188 2.62 -6.29 3.27
N SER A 189 3.15 -7.44 3.68
CA SER A 189 2.52 -8.75 3.52
C SER A 189 2.39 -9.36 4.90
N ASP A 190 1.15 -9.53 5.35
CA ASP A 190 0.83 -9.97 6.69
C ASP A 190 0.16 -11.35 6.62
N VAL A 191 0.53 -12.21 7.58
CA VAL A 191 0.03 -13.58 7.69
C VAL A 191 -0.61 -13.75 9.05
N SER A 192 -1.76 -14.41 9.11
CA SER A 192 -2.37 -14.78 10.39
C SER A 192 -3.07 -16.11 10.29
N ILE A 193 -2.91 -16.95 11.31
CA ILE A 193 -3.65 -18.22 11.44
C ILE A 193 -4.68 -18.05 12.54
N LEU A 194 -5.95 -18.25 12.20
CA LEU A 194 -7.06 -18.06 13.12
C LEU A 194 -8.02 -19.25 13.12
N ARG A 195 -8.62 -19.51 14.29
CA ARG A 195 -9.82 -20.35 14.40
C ARG A 195 -11.06 -19.49 14.21
N LEU A 196 -11.82 -19.75 13.14
CA LEU A 196 -13.05 -19.04 12.81
C LEU A 196 -14.25 -19.95 13.07
N GLY A 197 -15.38 -19.41 13.48
CA GLY A 197 -16.63 -20.16 13.54
C GLY A 197 -17.77 -19.42 14.26
N PRO A 198 -19.03 -19.86 14.08
CA PRO A 198 -20.21 -19.17 14.61
C PRO A 198 -20.23 -18.98 16.13
N GLU A 199 -19.71 -19.96 16.88
CA GLU A 199 -19.63 -19.88 18.34
C GLU A 199 -18.51 -18.94 18.82
N ARG A 200 -17.41 -18.87 18.06
CA ARG A 200 -16.27 -17.96 18.31
C ARG A 200 -16.65 -16.51 18.02
N ALA A 201 -17.36 -16.27 16.93
CA ALA A 201 -17.88 -14.96 16.55
C ALA A 201 -18.68 -14.26 17.65
N ARG A 202 -19.31 -15.02 18.55
CA ARG A 202 -20.12 -14.50 19.67
C ARG A 202 -19.32 -14.18 20.93
N ARG A 203 -18.04 -14.51 20.99
CA ARG A 203 -17.20 -14.26 22.16
C ARG A 203 -16.72 -12.80 22.19
N LEU A 204 -16.69 -12.23 23.39
CA LEU A 204 -16.15 -10.90 23.63
C LEU A 204 -14.62 -10.90 23.52
N ASP A 205 -13.96 -11.81 24.25
CA ASP A 205 -12.53 -12.05 24.11
C ASP A 205 -12.26 -13.15 23.07
N ARG A 206 -11.38 -12.82 22.13
CA ARG A 206 -11.01 -13.64 20.98
C ARG A 206 -9.50 -13.73 20.80
N ALA A 207 -8.71 -13.36 21.81
CA ALA A 207 -7.26 -13.46 21.74
C ALA A 207 -6.82 -14.90 21.41
N ASP A 208 -7.46 -15.90 22.04
CA ASP A 208 -7.17 -17.34 21.83
C ASP A 208 -7.59 -17.88 20.45
N ASP A 209 -8.33 -17.10 19.66
CA ASP A 209 -8.65 -17.48 18.28
C ASP A 209 -7.48 -17.22 17.34
N ILE A 210 -6.56 -16.31 17.69
CA ILE A 210 -5.37 -15.97 16.91
C ILE A 210 -4.23 -16.89 17.33
N LEU A 211 -3.88 -17.86 16.47
CA LEU A 211 -2.88 -18.87 16.79
C LEU A 211 -1.46 -18.45 16.45
N ALA A 212 -1.32 -17.68 15.37
CA ALA A 212 -0.06 -17.08 14.97
C ALA A 212 -0.33 -15.84 14.12
N THR A 213 0.56 -14.86 14.22
CA THR A 213 0.66 -13.74 13.30
C THR A 213 2.11 -13.58 12.88
N GLY A 214 2.30 -13.16 11.63
CA GLY A 214 3.60 -12.87 11.06
C GLY A 214 3.45 -11.80 10.00
N GLY A 215 4.55 -11.22 9.56
CA GLY A 215 4.53 -10.22 8.51
C GLY A 215 5.92 -9.90 8.00
N VAL A 216 5.97 -9.38 6.78
CA VAL A 216 7.18 -8.88 6.14
C VAL A 216 6.89 -7.56 5.45
N HIS A 217 7.85 -6.64 5.46
CA HIS A 217 7.81 -5.40 4.69
C HIS A 217 8.09 -5.70 3.21
N VAL A 218 7.11 -6.33 2.59
CA VAL A 218 7.00 -6.63 1.17
C VAL A 218 5.58 -6.27 0.77
N GLY A 219 5.39 -5.30 -0.10
CA GLY A 219 4.08 -4.94 -0.60
C GLY A 219 4.05 -4.76 -2.10
N GLY A 220 2.86 -4.53 -2.65
CA GLY A 220 2.64 -4.29 -4.08
C GLY A 220 3.55 -3.20 -4.67
N THR A 221 3.97 -2.22 -3.87
CA THR A 221 4.89 -1.14 -4.29
C THR A 221 6.34 -1.60 -4.46
N ASP A 222 6.78 -2.67 -3.79
CA ASP A 222 8.10 -3.28 -4.01
C ASP A 222 8.13 -4.04 -5.34
N PHE A 223 7.05 -4.74 -5.68
CA PHE A 223 6.90 -5.36 -7.00
C PHE A 223 6.93 -4.30 -8.11
N ASP A 224 6.26 -3.15 -7.91
CA ASP A 224 6.33 -2.02 -8.85
C ASP A 224 7.76 -1.51 -9.00
N ARG A 225 8.46 -1.31 -7.87
CA ARG A 225 9.84 -0.83 -7.83
C ARG A 225 10.78 -1.75 -8.58
N LEU A 226 10.71 -3.07 -8.35
CA LEU A 226 11.58 -4.03 -9.02
C LEU A 226 11.30 -4.12 -10.52
N LEU A 227 10.03 -4.09 -10.92
CA LEU A 227 9.67 -4.04 -12.35
C LEU A 227 10.16 -2.74 -13.00
N ASN A 228 10.02 -1.60 -12.31
CA ASN A 228 10.50 -0.30 -12.76
C ASN A 228 12.04 -0.30 -12.92
N ILE A 229 12.78 -0.80 -11.93
CA ILE A 229 14.25 -0.94 -12.00
C ILE A 229 14.66 -1.86 -13.15
N ALA A 230 13.94 -2.95 -13.37
CA ALA A 230 14.28 -3.91 -14.41
C ALA A 230 13.99 -3.40 -15.82
N ARG A 231 12.92 -2.63 -16.02
CA ARG A 231 12.41 -2.29 -17.37
C ARG A 231 12.51 -0.81 -17.74
N ILE A 232 12.37 0.11 -16.79
CA ILE A 232 12.30 1.56 -17.05
C ILE A 232 13.65 2.22 -16.77
N GLN A 233 14.22 2.03 -15.59
CA GLN A 233 15.45 2.71 -15.18
C GLN A 233 16.65 2.52 -16.13
N PRO A 234 16.84 1.37 -16.80
CA PRO A 234 17.92 1.20 -17.79
C PRO A 234 17.76 2.13 -19.00
N LEU A 235 16.53 2.53 -19.34
CA LEU A 235 16.26 3.50 -20.40
C LEU A 235 16.61 4.94 -20.00
N LEU A 236 16.83 5.17 -18.71
CA LEU A 236 17.25 6.44 -18.11
C LEU A 236 18.75 6.49 -17.79
N GLY A 237 19.46 5.37 -17.90
CA GLY A 237 20.91 5.31 -17.70
C GLY A 237 21.38 4.43 -16.55
N LEU A 238 20.48 3.69 -15.88
CA LEU A 238 20.88 2.70 -14.89
C LEU A 238 21.86 1.69 -15.52
N ASN A 239 22.92 1.35 -14.77
CA ASN A 239 24.01 0.44 -15.19
C ASN A 239 24.82 0.89 -16.41
N THR A 240 24.78 2.19 -16.74
CA THR A 240 25.67 2.79 -17.75
C THR A 240 26.91 3.41 -17.11
N PHE A 241 27.95 3.66 -17.91
CA PHE A 241 29.23 4.18 -17.45
C PHE A 241 29.46 5.63 -17.90
N THR A 242 30.46 6.27 -17.31
CA THR A 242 31.09 7.47 -17.87
C THR A 242 31.76 7.14 -19.21
N ALA A 243 31.93 8.15 -20.07
CA ALA A 243 32.51 8.01 -21.41
C ALA A 243 33.95 7.48 -21.38
N ASP A 244 34.68 7.70 -20.28
CA ASP A 244 36.01 7.12 -20.05
C ASP A 244 35.99 5.67 -19.54
N GLY A 245 34.80 5.10 -19.30
CA GLY A 245 34.57 3.74 -18.81
C GLY A 245 34.94 3.50 -17.34
N LYS A 246 35.38 4.52 -16.61
CA LYS A 246 35.98 4.33 -15.27
C LYS A 246 34.95 4.25 -14.14
N ARG A 247 33.78 4.86 -14.31
CA ARG A 247 32.78 4.99 -13.25
C ARG A 247 31.40 4.60 -13.76
N LEU A 248 30.66 3.89 -12.93
CA LEU A 248 29.22 3.71 -13.13
C LEU A 248 28.48 5.02 -12.84
N MET A 249 27.37 5.24 -13.55
CA MET A 249 26.43 6.30 -13.19
C MET A 249 25.92 6.08 -11.75
N PRO A 250 25.72 7.15 -10.95
CA PRO A 250 25.26 7.02 -9.57
C PRO A 250 23.90 6.32 -9.49
N VAL A 251 23.89 5.12 -8.91
CA VAL A 251 22.72 4.22 -8.90
C VAL A 251 21.55 4.78 -8.08
N TRP A 252 21.83 5.64 -7.10
CA TRP A 252 20.84 6.13 -6.15
C TRP A 252 19.72 6.95 -6.81
N TYR A 253 19.98 7.72 -7.88
CA TYR A 253 18.93 8.43 -8.63
C TYR A 253 17.84 7.48 -9.12
N PHE A 254 18.27 6.36 -9.70
CA PHE A 254 17.38 5.38 -10.31
C PHE A 254 16.58 4.60 -9.27
N ASN A 255 17.22 4.26 -8.14
CA ASN A 255 16.54 3.61 -7.02
C ASN A 255 15.46 4.50 -6.39
N ASP A 256 15.79 5.77 -6.15
CA ASP A 256 14.87 6.74 -5.56
C ASP A 256 13.72 7.05 -6.53
N LEU A 257 14.00 7.15 -7.83
CA LEU A 257 12.99 7.39 -8.87
C LEU A 257 12.05 6.20 -9.07
N ALA A 258 12.52 4.98 -8.79
CA ALA A 258 11.69 3.78 -8.79
C ALA A 258 10.86 3.60 -7.51
N THR A 259 11.09 4.41 -6.47
CA THR A 259 10.46 4.25 -5.15
C THR A 259 9.42 5.35 -4.92
N TRP A 260 8.13 5.00 -4.91
CA TRP A 260 7.00 5.95 -4.86
C TRP A 260 7.18 7.14 -3.90
N HIS A 261 7.44 6.90 -2.62
CA HIS A 261 7.54 7.96 -1.61
C HIS A 261 8.86 8.77 -1.70
N ARG A 262 9.88 8.29 -2.43
CA ARG A 262 11.19 8.96 -2.59
C ARG A 262 11.31 9.75 -3.88
N VAL A 263 10.49 9.51 -4.90
CA VAL A 263 10.49 10.26 -6.17
C VAL A 263 10.61 11.77 -5.95
N ASN A 264 9.85 12.27 -4.99
CA ASN A 264 9.74 13.68 -4.64
C ASN A 264 11.03 14.31 -4.06
N THR A 265 11.95 13.52 -3.51
CA THR A 265 13.25 13.99 -3.01
C THR A 265 14.20 14.33 -4.16
N LEU A 266 13.92 13.82 -5.37
CA LEU A 266 14.76 14.04 -6.54
C LEU A 266 14.54 15.39 -7.21
N TYR A 267 13.40 16.04 -7.01
CA TYR A 267 13.02 17.28 -7.71
C TYR A 267 13.67 18.56 -7.16
N THR A 268 14.90 18.46 -6.67
CA THR A 268 15.65 19.62 -6.17
C THR A 268 16.47 20.25 -7.30
N PRO A 269 16.68 21.59 -7.26
CA PRO A 269 17.57 22.25 -8.23
C PRO A 269 18.98 21.69 -8.23
N LYS A 270 19.47 21.25 -7.05
CA LYS A 270 20.77 20.59 -6.90
C LYS A 270 20.84 19.30 -7.71
N ASN A 271 19.86 18.41 -7.55
CA ASN A 271 19.85 17.12 -8.24
C ASN A 271 19.72 17.31 -9.76
N LEU A 272 18.92 18.28 -10.21
CA LEU A 272 18.81 18.60 -11.64
C LEU A 272 20.14 19.12 -12.21
N ALA A 273 20.84 20.00 -11.48
CA ALA A 273 22.15 20.50 -11.90
C ALA A 273 23.21 19.38 -11.94
N ASP A 274 23.17 18.46 -10.98
CA ASP A 274 24.06 17.30 -10.92
C ASP A 274 23.85 16.37 -12.13
N VAL A 275 22.60 15.99 -12.42
CA VAL A 275 22.27 15.17 -13.61
C VAL A 275 22.71 15.85 -14.91
N ARG A 276 22.55 17.17 -15.05
CA ARG A 276 23.08 17.94 -16.20
C ARG A 276 24.59 17.87 -16.33
N GLY A 277 25.31 17.78 -15.21
CA GLY A 277 26.75 17.50 -15.20
C GLY A 277 27.04 16.10 -15.73
N LEU A 278 26.35 15.10 -15.19
CA LEU A 278 26.50 13.69 -15.57
C LEU A 278 26.23 13.46 -17.07
N VAL A 279 25.27 14.16 -17.68
CA VAL A 279 25.00 14.08 -19.13
C VAL A 279 26.25 14.36 -19.96
N LYS A 280 27.14 15.26 -19.53
CA LYS A 280 28.35 15.62 -20.28
C LYS A 280 29.44 14.55 -20.20
N GLU A 281 29.43 13.76 -19.14
CA GLU A 281 30.42 12.73 -18.86
C GLU A 281 29.92 11.32 -19.19
N ALA A 282 28.64 11.15 -19.55
CA ALA A 282 28.02 9.85 -19.78
C ALA A 282 28.47 9.20 -21.10
N ALA A 283 28.70 7.88 -21.08
CA ALA A 283 28.89 7.10 -22.30
C ALA A 283 27.60 7.03 -23.14
N GLU A 284 26.43 7.11 -22.48
CA GLU A 284 25.12 7.09 -23.11
C GLU A 284 24.31 8.36 -22.75
N PRO A 285 24.67 9.53 -23.28
CA PRO A 285 24.11 10.81 -22.87
C PRO A 285 22.60 10.92 -23.14
N ASP A 286 22.07 10.27 -24.18
CA ASP A 286 20.63 10.28 -24.49
C ASP A 286 19.77 9.68 -23.37
N LYS A 287 20.25 8.62 -22.71
CA LYS A 287 19.56 8.01 -21.58
C LYS A 287 19.49 8.99 -20.40
N LEU A 288 20.61 9.66 -20.10
CA LEU A 288 20.66 10.64 -19.01
C LEU A 288 19.88 11.92 -19.32
N ARG A 289 19.72 12.30 -20.61
CA ARG A 289 18.80 13.38 -21.01
C ARG A 289 17.35 13.04 -20.72
N ARG A 290 16.95 11.76 -20.83
CA ARG A 290 15.61 11.33 -20.37
C ARG A 290 15.47 11.46 -18.87
N LEU A 291 16.49 11.09 -18.09
CA LEU A 291 16.49 11.31 -16.64
C LEU A 291 16.38 12.81 -16.31
N GLU A 292 17.17 13.65 -16.98
CA GLU A 292 17.09 15.11 -16.84
C GLU A 292 15.67 15.61 -17.12
N HIS A 293 15.06 15.16 -18.21
CA HIS A 293 13.68 15.51 -18.56
C HIS A 293 12.70 15.14 -17.45
N VAL A 294 12.77 13.90 -16.95
CA VAL A 294 11.89 13.41 -15.87
C VAL A 294 12.03 14.25 -14.61
N LEU A 295 13.25 14.67 -14.25
CA LEU A 295 13.47 15.52 -13.07
C LEU A 295 12.98 16.95 -13.30
N ALA A 296 13.20 17.51 -14.49
CA ALA A 296 12.76 18.86 -14.84
C ALA A 296 11.23 19.00 -14.87
N HIS A 297 10.53 17.98 -15.38
CA HIS A 297 9.07 17.99 -15.55
C HIS A 297 8.33 17.21 -14.45
N ARG A 298 9.05 16.69 -13.45
CA ARG A 298 8.49 15.97 -12.30
C ARG A 298 7.66 14.72 -12.66
N SER A 299 8.10 14.01 -13.70
CA SER A 299 7.39 12.88 -14.31
C SER A 299 7.65 11.53 -13.65
N GLY A 300 8.40 11.47 -12.54
CA GLY A 300 8.80 10.24 -11.89
C GLY A 300 7.64 9.35 -11.43
N HIS A 301 6.54 9.93 -10.93
CA HIS A 301 5.36 9.14 -10.55
C HIS A 301 4.59 8.63 -11.77
N ARG A 302 4.71 9.26 -12.96
CA ARG A 302 4.18 8.70 -14.22
C ARG A 302 4.90 7.41 -14.58
N LEU A 303 6.22 7.35 -14.38
CA LEU A 303 7.02 6.13 -14.57
C LEU A 303 6.61 5.03 -13.58
N ALA A 304 6.49 5.38 -12.30
CA ALA A 304 6.06 4.44 -11.27
C ALA A 304 4.65 3.89 -11.54
N GLY A 305 3.71 4.76 -11.94
CA GLY A 305 2.36 4.35 -12.35
C GLY A 305 2.33 3.49 -13.61
N ALA A 306 3.25 3.70 -14.56
CA ALA A 306 3.37 2.85 -15.74
C ALA A 306 3.86 1.44 -15.39
N ALA A 307 4.82 1.33 -14.46
CA ALA A 307 5.25 0.04 -13.92
C ALA A 307 4.10 -0.67 -13.18
N GLU A 308 3.35 0.05 -12.34
CA GLU A 308 2.20 -0.51 -11.62
C GLU A 308 1.11 -1.02 -12.57
N ARG A 309 0.76 -0.25 -13.60
CA ARG A 309 -0.21 -0.69 -14.62
C ARG A 309 0.26 -1.94 -15.35
N ALA A 310 1.54 -2.02 -15.70
CA ALA A 310 2.09 -3.21 -16.34
C ALA A 310 2.09 -4.41 -15.39
N LYS A 311 2.45 -4.24 -14.11
CA LYS A 311 2.33 -5.29 -13.08
C LYS A 311 0.90 -5.82 -13.00
N ILE A 312 -0.10 -4.94 -12.93
CA ILE A 312 -1.52 -5.32 -12.86
C ILE A 312 -1.92 -6.07 -14.14
N ALA A 313 -1.54 -5.58 -15.32
CA ALA A 313 -1.83 -6.26 -16.60
C ALA A 313 -1.16 -7.65 -16.69
N LEU A 314 0.02 -7.81 -16.11
CA LEU A 314 0.72 -9.09 -16.01
C LEU A 314 0.01 -10.08 -15.07
N THR A 315 -1.04 -9.71 -14.34
CA THR A 315 -1.89 -10.69 -13.64
C THR A 315 -2.58 -11.61 -14.65
N ASP A 316 -3.19 -11.04 -15.68
CA ASP A 316 -4.03 -11.77 -16.64
C ASP A 316 -3.36 -12.01 -18.00
N SER A 317 -2.19 -11.41 -18.25
CA SER A 317 -1.47 -11.50 -19.53
C SER A 317 0.00 -11.86 -19.36
N ASP A 318 0.58 -12.60 -20.31
CA ASP A 318 2.00 -12.98 -20.26
C ASP A 318 2.95 -11.85 -20.65
N SER A 319 2.41 -10.77 -21.21
CA SER A 319 3.16 -9.56 -21.52
C SER A 319 2.32 -8.31 -21.34
N ALA A 320 2.96 -7.21 -20.98
CA ALA A 320 2.34 -5.91 -20.83
C ALA A 320 3.25 -4.79 -21.35
N PRO A 321 2.72 -3.83 -22.13
CA PRO A 321 3.49 -2.66 -22.53
C PRO A 321 3.66 -1.69 -21.35
N ILE A 322 4.84 -1.09 -21.25
CA ILE A 322 5.13 0.04 -20.37
C ILE A 322 5.43 1.23 -21.27
N VAL A 323 4.48 2.17 -21.32
CA VAL A 323 4.58 3.37 -22.16
C VAL A 323 4.36 4.61 -21.31
N VAL A 324 5.27 5.56 -21.44
CA VAL A 324 5.15 6.93 -20.94
C VAL A 324 5.50 7.87 -22.08
N SER A 325 4.53 8.69 -22.48
CA SER A 325 4.65 9.66 -23.56
C SER A 325 4.19 11.01 -23.05
N GLU A 326 5.05 12.01 -23.17
CA GLU A 326 4.78 13.41 -22.89
C GLU A 326 5.63 14.30 -23.81
N PRO A 327 5.32 15.60 -23.98
CA PRO A 327 6.07 16.46 -24.89
C PRO A 327 7.58 16.46 -24.59
N GLY A 328 8.39 15.90 -25.50
CA GLY A 328 9.84 15.83 -25.35
C GLY A 328 10.38 14.59 -24.63
N LEU A 329 9.52 13.64 -24.23
CA LEU A 329 9.93 12.35 -23.68
C LEU A 329 9.03 11.21 -24.17
N GLU A 330 9.68 10.19 -24.72
CA GLU A 330 9.05 8.93 -25.07
C GLU A 330 9.84 7.76 -24.46
N ILE A 331 9.17 6.99 -23.61
CA ILE A 331 9.68 5.77 -23.00
C ILE A 331 8.70 4.66 -23.35
N ALA A 332 9.17 3.67 -24.10
CA ALA A 332 8.41 2.49 -24.45
C ALA A 332 9.27 1.25 -24.23
N THR A 333 8.73 0.28 -23.50
CA THR A 333 9.31 -1.06 -23.31
C THR A 333 8.19 -2.06 -23.09
N GLN A 334 8.52 -3.35 -23.10
CA GLN A 334 7.60 -4.42 -22.79
C GLN A 334 8.07 -5.16 -21.56
N ALA A 335 7.15 -5.59 -20.70
CA ALA A 335 7.41 -6.52 -19.61
C ALA A 335 6.80 -7.88 -19.97
N SER A 336 7.44 -8.97 -19.54
CA SER A 336 6.87 -10.32 -19.59
C SER A 336 6.61 -10.83 -18.18
N ARG A 337 5.65 -11.75 -18.04
CA ARG A 337 5.33 -12.42 -16.77
C ARG A 337 6.56 -13.13 -16.21
N ASP A 338 7.23 -13.95 -17.02
CA ASP A 338 8.44 -14.67 -16.62
C ASP A 338 9.55 -13.72 -16.13
N GLY A 339 9.76 -12.61 -16.85
CA GLY A 339 10.76 -11.62 -16.46
C GLY A 339 10.40 -10.90 -15.17
N PHE A 340 9.11 -10.61 -14.96
CA PHE A 340 8.61 -10.04 -13.71
C PHE A 340 8.76 -11.02 -12.53
N GLU A 341 8.38 -12.29 -12.70
CA GLU A 341 8.54 -13.32 -11.69
C GLU A 341 10.01 -13.56 -11.34
N GLN A 342 10.91 -13.50 -12.33
CA GLN A 342 12.33 -13.62 -12.09
C GLN A 342 12.87 -12.49 -11.20
N VAL A 343 12.53 -11.24 -11.48
CA VAL A 343 13.05 -10.10 -10.70
C VAL A 343 12.37 -9.94 -9.34
N THR A 344 11.19 -10.54 -9.13
CA THR A 344 10.44 -10.46 -7.87
C THR A 344 10.47 -11.74 -7.03
N ARG A 345 11.24 -12.76 -7.46
CA ARG A 345 11.39 -14.06 -6.79
C ARG A 345 11.68 -13.92 -5.29
N GLU A 346 12.65 -13.09 -4.93
CA GLU A 346 13.05 -12.91 -3.53
C GLU A 346 11.92 -12.34 -2.66
N LEU A 347 11.07 -11.46 -3.21
CA LEU A 347 9.90 -10.94 -2.50
C LEU A 347 8.89 -12.07 -2.22
N VAL A 348 8.64 -12.93 -3.21
CA VAL A 348 7.74 -14.08 -3.07
C VAL A 348 8.29 -15.08 -2.06
N GLU A 349 9.60 -15.35 -2.08
CA GLU A 349 10.26 -16.24 -1.12
C GLU A 349 10.18 -15.71 0.33
N ARG A 350 10.20 -14.38 0.54
CA ARG A 350 9.98 -13.77 1.86
C ARG A 350 8.56 -14.02 2.37
N ILE A 351 7.55 -13.91 1.50
CA ILE A 351 6.15 -14.21 1.85
C ILE A 351 5.98 -15.71 2.18
N ASP A 352 6.59 -16.58 1.37
CA ASP A 352 6.55 -18.03 1.57
C ASP A 352 7.17 -18.44 2.91
N ARG A 353 8.29 -17.81 3.29
CA ARG A 353 8.90 -17.97 4.63
C ARG A 353 7.99 -17.48 5.75
N ALA A 354 7.36 -16.32 5.61
CA ALA A 354 6.43 -15.81 6.62
C ALA A 354 5.24 -16.75 6.87
N ILE A 355 4.75 -17.44 5.82
CA ILE A 355 3.71 -18.47 5.95
C ILE A 355 4.24 -19.69 6.72
N ALA A 356 5.45 -20.15 6.41
CA ALA A 356 6.08 -21.28 7.09
C ALA A 356 6.33 -20.96 8.58
N ASP A 357 6.85 -19.77 8.90
CA ASP A 357 7.11 -19.32 10.26
C ASP A 357 5.81 -19.20 11.08
N ALA A 358 4.70 -18.77 10.43
CA ALA A 358 3.39 -18.70 11.08
C ALA A 358 2.84 -20.11 11.41
N LEU A 359 3.01 -21.09 10.52
CA LEU A 359 2.62 -22.48 10.78
C LEU A 359 3.43 -23.08 11.93
N GLU A 360 4.74 -22.85 11.95
CA GLU A 360 5.63 -23.30 13.02
C GLU A 360 5.24 -22.67 14.37
N THR A 361 5.01 -21.36 14.38
CA THR A 361 4.57 -20.62 15.58
C THR A 361 3.23 -21.14 16.11
N ALA A 362 2.29 -21.49 15.22
CA ALA A 362 1.00 -22.05 15.60
C ALA A 362 1.10 -23.54 16.03
N GLY A 363 2.23 -24.20 15.79
CA GLY A 363 2.40 -25.64 16.03
C GLY A 363 1.53 -26.49 15.11
N LEU A 364 1.29 -26.04 13.87
CA LEU A 364 0.39 -26.67 12.91
C LEU A 364 1.14 -27.16 11.67
N SER A 365 0.68 -28.27 11.12
CA SER A 365 1.06 -28.72 9.78
C SER A 365 0.11 -28.12 8.73
N ALA A 366 0.55 -28.06 7.48
CA ALA A 366 -0.22 -27.42 6.41
C ALA A 366 -1.56 -28.13 6.12
N ASP A 367 -1.64 -29.45 6.34
CA ASP A 367 -2.88 -30.24 6.20
C ASP A 367 -3.95 -29.91 7.25
N ALA A 368 -3.60 -29.20 8.33
CA ALA A 368 -4.56 -28.75 9.32
C ALA A 368 -5.33 -27.49 8.89
N ILE A 369 -4.85 -26.76 7.87
CA ILE A 369 -5.49 -25.53 7.39
C ILE A 369 -6.66 -25.89 6.46
N ASP A 370 -7.87 -25.49 6.84
CA ASP A 370 -9.08 -25.75 6.07
C ASP A 370 -9.28 -24.72 4.95
N THR A 371 -8.90 -23.46 5.20
CA THR A 371 -9.14 -22.35 4.28
C THR A 371 -7.93 -21.42 4.22
N VAL A 372 -7.51 -21.05 3.00
CA VAL A 372 -6.56 -19.96 2.76
C VAL A 372 -7.31 -18.75 2.22
N ILE A 373 -7.30 -17.66 2.95
CA ILE A 373 -7.95 -16.39 2.61
C ILE A 373 -6.90 -15.45 2.04
N LEU A 374 -7.00 -15.17 0.74
CA LEU A 374 -6.15 -14.20 0.06
C LEU A 374 -6.86 -12.85 0.01
N THR A 375 -6.22 -11.82 0.58
CA THR A 375 -6.71 -10.44 0.61
C THR A 375 -5.59 -9.46 0.23
N GLY A 376 -5.95 -8.24 -0.12
CA GLY A 376 -5.02 -7.22 -0.60
C GLY A 376 -4.74 -7.31 -2.11
N GLY A 377 -4.46 -6.17 -2.73
CA GLY A 377 -4.24 -6.08 -4.18
C GLY A 377 -2.99 -6.82 -4.66
N GLY A 378 -1.96 -6.96 -3.82
CA GLY A 378 -0.74 -7.68 -4.16
C GLY A 378 -0.92 -9.20 -4.19
N ALA A 379 -1.94 -9.73 -3.51
CA ALA A 379 -2.25 -11.16 -3.51
C ALA A 379 -2.78 -11.64 -4.87
N GLN A 380 -3.15 -10.71 -5.76
CA GLN A 380 -3.54 -11.01 -7.14
C GLN A 380 -2.34 -11.32 -8.04
N VAL A 381 -1.11 -10.99 -7.62
CA VAL A 381 0.09 -11.37 -8.36
C VAL A 381 0.16 -12.90 -8.45
N PRO A 382 0.21 -13.51 -9.65
CA PRO A 382 0.07 -14.96 -9.77
C PRO A 382 1.14 -15.77 -9.02
N ALA A 383 2.39 -15.31 -9.02
CA ALA A 383 3.45 -15.95 -8.23
C ALA A 383 3.18 -15.90 -6.71
N VAL A 384 2.57 -14.83 -6.21
CA VAL A 384 2.19 -14.68 -4.80
C VAL A 384 1.02 -15.60 -4.46
N ALA A 385 -0.04 -15.60 -5.28
CA ALA A 385 -1.18 -16.49 -5.10
C ALA A 385 -0.77 -17.97 -5.15
N ALA A 386 0.13 -18.32 -6.07
CA ALA A 386 0.67 -19.67 -6.20
C ALA A 386 1.51 -20.06 -4.97
N ALA A 387 2.40 -19.18 -4.50
CA ALA A 387 3.18 -19.41 -3.29
C ALA A 387 2.27 -19.63 -2.07
N ALA A 388 1.27 -18.77 -1.88
CA ALA A 388 0.34 -18.86 -0.77
C ALA A 388 -0.56 -20.10 -0.78
N ALA A 389 -0.90 -20.63 -1.96
CA ALA A 389 -1.76 -21.81 -2.08
C ALA A 389 -0.97 -23.13 -2.09
N ARG A 390 0.28 -23.13 -2.59
CA ARG A 390 1.08 -24.34 -2.85
C ARG A 390 1.25 -25.27 -1.63
N PRO A 391 1.44 -24.78 -0.39
CA PRO A 391 1.57 -25.67 0.76
C PRO A 391 0.27 -26.38 1.15
N PHE A 392 -0.89 -25.93 0.64
CA PHE A 392 -2.22 -26.29 1.14
C PHE A 392 -3.11 -26.93 0.05
N PRO A 393 -2.78 -28.14 -0.45
CA PRO A 393 -3.48 -28.75 -1.58
C PRO A 393 -4.96 -29.04 -1.33
N GLU A 394 -5.34 -29.34 -0.08
CA GLU A 394 -6.72 -29.67 0.31
C GLU A 394 -7.52 -28.47 0.82
N ALA A 395 -6.86 -27.34 1.07
CA ALA A 395 -7.50 -26.16 1.64
C ALA A 395 -8.37 -25.44 0.60
N ARG A 396 -9.50 -24.90 1.05
CA ARG A 396 -10.32 -24.00 0.25
C ARG A 396 -9.56 -22.69 0.05
N ILE A 397 -9.29 -22.31 -1.19
CA ILE A 397 -8.73 -21.00 -1.51
C ILE A 397 -9.87 -19.99 -1.67
N ALA A 398 -10.02 -19.10 -0.68
CA ALA A 398 -10.98 -18.00 -0.70
C ALA A 398 -10.27 -16.71 -1.14
N ARG A 399 -10.72 -16.12 -2.25
CA ARG A 399 -10.31 -14.77 -2.63
C ARG A 399 -11.35 -13.80 -2.10
N SER A 400 -10.97 -12.96 -1.13
CA SER A 400 -11.85 -11.89 -0.67
C SER A 400 -11.83 -10.73 -1.67
N ASP A 401 -12.80 -9.82 -1.56
CA ASP A 401 -12.69 -8.53 -2.23
C ASP A 401 -11.43 -7.83 -1.73
N ALA A 402 -10.43 -7.72 -2.62
CA ALA A 402 -9.06 -7.33 -2.31
C ALA A 402 -8.92 -5.97 -1.60
N PHE A 403 -9.98 -5.16 -1.59
CA PHE A 403 -9.98 -3.86 -0.92
C PHE A 403 -11.10 -3.72 0.12
N GLY A 404 -12.10 -4.61 0.12
CA GLY A 404 -13.31 -4.44 0.91
C GLY A 404 -13.34 -5.22 2.22
N SER A 405 -12.75 -6.42 2.27
CA SER A 405 -12.89 -7.32 3.42
C SER A 405 -12.26 -6.76 4.70
N VAL A 406 -11.10 -6.12 4.59
CA VAL A 406 -10.41 -5.49 5.73
C VAL A 406 -11.29 -4.38 6.30
N GLY A 407 -11.71 -3.41 5.48
CA GLY A 407 -12.58 -2.32 5.91
C GLY A 407 -13.86 -2.80 6.58
N LEU A 408 -14.57 -3.76 5.96
CA LEU A 408 -15.79 -4.33 6.51
C LEU A 408 -15.55 -5.04 7.85
N GLY A 409 -14.44 -5.77 7.98
CA GLY A 409 -14.01 -6.41 9.21
C GLY A 409 -13.71 -5.42 10.33
N LEU A 410 -13.03 -4.31 10.01
CA LEU A 410 -12.77 -3.22 10.94
C LEU A 410 -14.07 -2.57 11.42
N GLY A 411 -15.05 -2.41 10.52
CA GLY A 411 -16.37 -1.90 10.88
C GLY A 411 -17.08 -2.82 11.88
N LEU A 412 -17.06 -4.14 11.62
CA LEU A 412 -17.62 -5.14 12.55
C LEU A 412 -16.94 -5.10 13.92
N ASP A 413 -15.61 -4.99 13.94
CA ASP A 413 -14.86 -4.89 15.20
C ASP A 413 -15.16 -3.58 15.94
N ALA A 414 -15.31 -2.46 15.22
CA ALA A 414 -15.71 -1.18 15.79
C ALA A 414 -17.09 -1.26 16.44
N ALA A 415 -18.06 -1.87 15.75
CA ALA A 415 -19.39 -2.07 16.30
C ALA A 415 -19.36 -2.90 17.59
N ARG A 416 -18.52 -3.93 17.66
CA ARG A 416 -18.36 -4.79 18.84
C ARG A 416 -17.68 -4.10 20.02
N ARG A 417 -16.70 -3.21 19.77
CA ARG A 417 -15.89 -2.57 20.83
C ARG A 417 -16.55 -1.34 21.45
N PHE A 418 -17.31 -0.58 20.67
CA PHE A 418 -17.83 0.73 21.08
C PHE A 418 -19.32 0.73 21.45
N SER A 419 -20.00 -0.40 21.28
CA SER A 419 -21.42 -0.60 21.63
C SER A 419 -21.73 -0.64 23.11
#